data_AF-A0A2S6QAD5-F1
#
_entry.id   AF-A0A2S6QAD5-F1
#
_cell.length_a   1.000
_cell.length_b   1.000
_cell.length_c   1.000
_cell.angle_alpha   90.00
_cell.angle_beta   90.00
_cell.angle_gamma   90.00
#
_symmetry.space_group_name_H-M   'P 1'
#
loop_
_entity.id
_entity.type
_entity.pdbx_description
1 polymer ?
#
loop_
_entity_poly.entity_id
_entity_poly.type
_entity_poly.pdbx_seq_one_letter_code
_entity_poly.pdbx_strand_id
1 'polypeptide(L)'
;MKKIMMLTNDEALVQKVKDTKNLVLAYNEFMTIFEQLNFHNPDMIIFDLNLINTDQQFMLESLPKKGEANYIKLVAIGTSPSKENLADFALKFVNSVSFNAAQIV
;
A
#
# COMPACT_ATOMS: atom_id res chain seq x y z
N MET A 1 13.61 -1.89 -12.61
CA MET A 1 13.15 -0.70 -11.88
C MET A 1 11.81 -1.04 -11.28
N LYS A 2 11.59 -0.86 -9.98
CA LYS A 2 10.32 -1.27 -9.37
C LYS A 2 9.22 -0.27 -9.68
N LYS A 3 8.02 -0.77 -9.98
CA LYS A 3 6.81 0.02 -10.16
C LYS A 3 5.99 -0.02 -8.88
N ILE A 4 5.74 1.17 -8.33
CA ILE A 4 5.03 1.38 -7.07
C ILE A 4 3.74 2.13 -7.41
N MET A 5 2.63 1.59 -6.94
CA MET A 5 1.38 2.33 -6.86
C MET A 5 1.17 2.81 -5.42
N MET A 6 0.68 4.04 -5.26
CA MET A 6 0.48 4.66 -3.95
C MET A 6 -0.95 5.15 -3.82
N LEU A 7 -1.66 4.73 -2.76
CA LEU A 7 -2.92 5.32 -2.32
C LEU A 7 -2.63 6.28 -1.16
N THR A 8 -2.51 7.57 -1.44
CA THR A 8 -2.20 8.58 -0.42
C THR A 8 -2.60 9.99 -0.88
N ASN A 9 -2.92 10.84 0.09
CA ASN A 9 -3.07 12.29 -0.12
C ASN A 9 -1.79 13.07 0.20
N ASP A 10 -0.72 12.40 0.63
CA ASP A 10 0.56 13.02 1.00
C ASP A 10 1.46 13.19 -0.22
N GLU A 11 1.37 14.35 -0.88
CA GLU A 11 2.20 14.69 -2.04
C GLU A 11 3.71 14.72 -1.71
N ALA A 12 4.07 15.11 -0.50
CA ALA A 12 5.47 15.17 -0.07
C ALA A 12 6.06 13.77 0.05
N LEU A 13 5.29 12.81 0.58
CA LEU A 13 5.66 11.40 0.59
C LEU A 13 5.79 10.85 -0.83
N VAL A 14 4.85 11.14 -1.73
CA VAL A 14 4.93 10.73 -3.14
C VAL A 14 6.23 11.22 -3.77
N GLN A 15 6.61 12.49 -3.56
CA GLN A 15 7.84 13.03 -4.11
C GLN A 15 9.08 12.35 -3.52
N LYS A 16 9.13 12.14 -2.20
CA LYS A 16 10.23 11.40 -1.54
C LYS A 16 10.40 9.99 -2.13
N VAL A 17 9.31 9.28 -2.42
CA VAL A 17 9.39 7.95 -3.04
C VAL A 17 9.87 8.05 -4.49
N LYS A 18 9.43 9.04 -5.27
CA LYS A 18 9.91 9.28 -6.64
C LYS A 18 11.42 9.51 -6.70
N ASP A 19 11.98 10.21 -5.72
CA ASP A 19 13.42 10.52 -5.65
C ASP A 19 14.30 9.26 -5.49
N THR A 20 13.72 8.13 -5.04
CA THR A 20 14.44 6.86 -4.86
C THR A 20 14.61 6.03 -6.15
N LYS A 21 14.42 6.64 -7.33
CA LYS A 21 14.51 5.99 -8.67
C LYS A 21 13.47 4.88 -8.89
N ASN A 22 12.29 5.02 -8.31
CA ASN A 22 11.15 4.12 -8.55
C ASN A 22 10.19 4.71 -9.57
N LEU A 23 9.46 3.86 -10.32
CA LEU A 23 8.32 4.30 -11.12
C LEU A 23 7.11 4.41 -10.19
N VAL A 24 6.71 5.63 -9.84
CA VAL A 24 5.64 5.86 -8.87
C VAL A 24 4.40 6.40 -9.57
N LEU A 25 3.28 5.70 -9.39
CA LEU A 25 1.93 6.17 -9.73
C LEU A 25 1.18 6.41 -8.41
N ALA A 26 0.68 7.62 -8.20
CA ALA A 26 0.00 7.97 -6.96
C ALA A 26 -1.44 8.36 -7.27
N TYR A 27 -2.34 7.92 -6.40
CA TYR A 27 -3.78 8.12 -6.48
C TYR A 27 -4.30 8.41 -5.07
N ASN A 28 -5.41 9.15 -5.00
CA ASN A 28 -6.12 9.46 -3.76
C ASN A 28 -7.41 8.64 -3.57
N GLU A 29 -7.80 7.87 -4.59
CA GLU A 29 -9.00 7.03 -4.57
C GLU A 29 -8.64 5.55 -4.69
N PHE A 30 -9.19 4.74 -3.78
CA PHE A 30 -8.92 3.30 -3.74
C PHE A 30 -9.35 2.59 -5.03
N MET A 31 -10.52 2.93 -5.57
CA MET A 31 -11.04 2.25 -6.77
C MET A 31 -10.15 2.48 -7.98
N THR A 32 -9.55 3.67 -8.12
CA THR A 32 -8.60 3.93 -9.18
C THR A 32 -7.37 3.03 -9.07
N ILE A 33 -6.83 2.78 -7.87
CA ILE A 33 -5.73 1.82 -7.70
C ILE A 33 -6.12 0.45 -8.25
N PHE A 34 -7.30 -0.05 -7.86
CA PHE A 34 -7.73 -1.38 -8.21
C PHE A 34 -7.96 -1.55 -9.72
N GLU A 35 -8.58 -0.56 -10.36
CA GLU A 35 -8.75 -0.53 -11.82
C GLU A 35 -7.42 -0.51 -12.57
N GLN A 36 -6.43 0.18 -12.00
CA GLN A 36 -5.11 0.38 -12.60
C GLN A 36 -4.15 -0.79 -12.38
N LEU A 37 -4.47 -1.76 -11.51
CA LEU A 37 -3.63 -2.91 -11.19
C LEU A 37 -3.24 -3.72 -12.43
N ASN A 38 -4.21 -4.07 -13.26
CA ASN A 38 -3.98 -4.93 -14.43
C ASN A 38 -3.23 -4.22 -15.55
N PHE A 39 -3.40 -2.89 -15.68
CA PHE A 39 -2.72 -2.11 -16.70
C PHE A 39 -1.26 -1.87 -16.35
N HIS A 40 -0.97 -1.69 -15.07
CA HIS A 40 0.36 -1.31 -14.63
C HIS A 40 1.18 -2.47 -14.09
N ASN A 41 0.58 -3.55 -13.58
CA ASN A 41 1.27 -4.68 -12.98
C ASN A 41 2.38 -4.22 -11.99
N PRO A 42 2.01 -3.53 -10.89
CA PRO A 42 2.98 -2.98 -9.95
C PRO A 42 3.67 -4.09 -9.15
N ASP A 43 4.92 -3.85 -8.75
CA ASP A 43 5.63 -4.73 -7.81
C ASP A 43 5.17 -4.50 -6.37
N MET A 44 4.60 -3.32 -6.08
CA MET A 44 4.25 -2.89 -4.74
C MET A 44 3.08 -1.89 -4.77
N ILE A 45 2.21 -2.01 -3.76
CA ILE A 45 1.22 -0.98 -3.42
C ILE A 45 1.53 -0.48 -2.01
N ILE A 46 1.69 0.84 -1.89
CA ILE A 46 1.72 1.55 -0.61
C ILE A 46 0.34 2.18 -0.42
N PHE A 47 -0.33 1.96 0.70
CA PHE A 47 -1.66 2.52 0.93
C PHE A 47 -1.81 3.11 2.33
N ASP A 48 -2.44 4.27 2.39
CA ASP A 48 -2.83 4.93 3.63
C ASP A 48 -4.07 4.25 4.20
N LEU A 49 -3.95 3.73 5.42
CA LEU A 49 -5.03 3.06 6.14
C LEU A 49 -6.24 3.97 6.37
N ASN A 50 -6.03 5.29 6.44
CA ASN A 50 -7.12 6.25 6.62
C ASN A 50 -7.96 6.44 5.35
N LEU A 51 -7.45 5.99 4.19
CA LEU A 51 -8.12 6.11 2.90
C LEU A 51 -8.83 4.83 2.48
N ILE A 52 -8.84 3.81 3.35
CA ILE A 52 -9.52 2.54 3.08
C ILE A 52 -10.48 2.16 4.19
N ASN A 53 -11.63 1.61 3.80
CA ASN A 53 -12.58 0.98 4.71
C ASN A 53 -12.34 -0.54 4.83
N THR A 54 -13.11 -1.21 5.67
CA THR A 54 -13.00 -2.67 5.91
C THR A 54 -13.22 -3.50 4.65
N ASP A 55 -14.17 -3.12 3.79
CA ASP A 55 -14.44 -3.86 2.55
C ASP A 55 -13.25 -3.78 1.59
N GLN A 56 -12.65 -2.60 1.48
CA GLN A 56 -11.46 -2.35 0.67
C GLN A 56 -10.21 -3.07 1.23
N GLN A 57 -10.13 -3.25 2.55
CA GLN A 57 -9.10 -4.11 3.15
C GLN A 57 -9.26 -5.57 2.68
N PHE A 58 -10.48 -6.12 2.66
CA PHE A 58 -10.72 -7.46 2.13
C PHE A 58 -10.37 -7.57 0.64
N MET A 59 -10.61 -6.53 -0.15
CA MET A 59 -10.19 -6.49 -1.56
C MET A 59 -8.66 -6.58 -1.70
N LEU A 60 -7.89 -5.90 -0.83
CA LEU A 60 -6.43 -6.02 -0.81
C LEU A 60 -5.97 -7.42 -0.39
N GLU A 61 -6.68 -8.08 0.53
CA GLU A 61 -6.40 -9.47 0.94
C GLU A 61 -6.60 -10.50 -0.19
N SER A 62 -7.37 -10.13 -1.24
CA SER A 62 -7.60 -10.98 -2.42
C SER A 62 -6.45 -10.95 -3.45
N LEU A 63 -5.50 -10.02 -3.29
CA LEU A 63 -4.37 -9.91 -4.20
C LEU A 63 -3.39 -11.08 -4.05
N PRO A 64 -2.64 -11.42 -5.12
CA PRO A 64 -1.72 -12.55 -5.10
C PRO A 64 -0.73 -12.45 -3.94
N LYS A 65 -0.50 -13.58 -3.27
CA LYS A 65 0.34 -13.68 -2.06
C LYS A 65 1.78 -14.08 -2.41
N LYS A 66 2.68 -13.95 -1.44
CA LYS A 66 4.10 -14.26 -1.62
C LYS A 66 4.26 -15.72 -2.04
N GLY A 67 4.86 -15.95 -3.20
CA GLY A 67 5.04 -17.28 -3.80
C GLY A 67 4.06 -17.59 -4.93
N GLU A 68 3.04 -16.76 -5.12
CA GLU A 68 2.13 -16.84 -6.27
C GLU A 68 2.66 -16.03 -7.46
N ALA A 69 2.18 -16.37 -8.65
CA ALA A 69 2.44 -15.57 -9.85
C ALA A 69 1.84 -14.16 -9.67
N ASN A 70 2.55 -13.14 -10.17
CA ASN A 70 2.15 -11.73 -10.07
C ASN A 70 1.97 -11.24 -8.62
N TYR A 71 2.77 -11.76 -7.68
CA TYR A 71 2.81 -11.27 -6.30
C TYR A 71 3.04 -9.75 -6.24
N ILE A 72 2.15 -9.06 -5.54
CA ILE A 72 2.25 -7.62 -5.29
C ILE A 72 2.54 -7.40 -3.82
N LYS A 73 3.63 -6.69 -3.51
CA LYS A 73 3.95 -6.36 -2.12
C LYS A 73 3.02 -5.27 -1.59
N LEU A 74 2.31 -5.57 -0.52
CA LEU A 74 1.43 -4.62 0.16
C LEU A 74 2.13 -3.96 1.36
N VAL A 75 2.07 -2.63 1.44
CA VAL A 75 2.65 -1.82 2.52
C VAL A 75 1.61 -0.81 3.01
N ALA A 76 1.21 -0.94 4.27
CA ALA A 76 0.30 0.01 4.91
C ALA A 76 1.08 1.18 5.54
N ILE A 77 0.54 2.39 5.42
CA ILE A 77 1.00 3.59 6.13
C ILE A 77 -0.16 4.21 6.93
N GLY A 78 0.15 5.01 7.94
CA GLY A 78 -0.86 5.63 8.81
C GLY A 78 -1.22 4.79 10.03
N THR A 79 -2.09 5.35 10.87
CA THR A 79 -2.58 4.73 12.11
C THR A 79 -3.99 4.21 11.90
N SER A 80 -4.23 2.90 12.09
CA SER A 80 -5.62 2.41 12.11
C SER A 80 -6.35 3.02 13.32
N PRO A 81 -7.60 3.48 13.14
CA PRO A 81 -8.45 3.93 14.25
C PRO A 81 -8.75 2.81 15.26
N SER A 82 -8.56 1.54 14.91
CA SER A 82 -8.65 0.40 15.82
C SER A 82 -7.34 -0.41 15.83
N LYS A 83 -6.66 -0.44 16.99
CA LYS A 83 -5.44 -1.25 17.21
C LYS A 83 -5.67 -2.75 16.97
N GLU A 84 -6.89 -3.24 17.20
CA GLU A 84 -7.26 -4.65 17.01
C GLU A 84 -7.31 -5.03 15.53
N ASN A 85 -7.91 -4.21 14.66
CA ASN A 85 -7.97 -4.49 13.22
C ASN A 85 -6.60 -4.37 12.54
N LEU A 86 -5.73 -3.48 13.03
CA LEU A 86 -4.36 -3.35 12.52
C LEU A 86 -3.50 -4.55 12.89
N ALA A 87 -3.69 -5.12 14.09
CA ALA A 87 -2.97 -6.30 14.52
C ALA A 87 -3.37 -7.51 13.67
N ASP A 88 -4.66 -7.77 13.47
CA ASP A 88 -5.13 -8.89 12.65
C ASP A 88 -4.75 -8.73 11.16
N PHE A 89 -4.86 -7.51 10.63
CA PHE A 89 -4.45 -7.22 9.26
C PHE A 89 -2.92 -7.37 9.12
N ALA A 90 -2.12 -6.76 10.00
CA ALA A 90 -0.67 -6.91 10.00
C ALA A 90 -0.22 -8.36 10.26
N LEU A 91 -0.97 -9.15 11.06
CA LEU A 91 -0.76 -10.58 11.31
C LEU A 91 -1.04 -11.44 10.07
N LYS A 92 -1.99 -11.06 9.22
CA LYS A 92 -2.21 -11.69 7.91
C LYS A 92 -1.14 -11.29 6.88
N PHE A 93 -0.55 -10.11 7.03
CA PHE A 93 0.51 -9.59 6.15
C PHE A 93 1.94 -9.84 6.68
N VAL A 94 2.13 -10.66 7.72
CA VAL A 94 3.40 -10.96 8.42
C VAL A 94 4.50 -11.31 7.43
N ASN A 95 5.19 -10.25 6.99
CA ASN A 95 6.41 -10.14 6.20
C ASN A 95 6.57 -8.70 5.64
N SER A 96 5.62 -7.78 5.82
CA SER A 96 5.82 -6.35 5.54
C SER A 96 6.29 -5.60 6.78
N VAL A 97 7.53 -5.11 6.70
CA VAL A 97 8.14 -4.21 7.70
C VAL A 97 7.25 -2.98 7.81
N SER A 98 6.57 -2.82 8.95
CA SER A 98 5.81 -1.62 9.29
C SER A 98 6.80 -0.45 9.34
N PHE A 99 6.73 0.46 8.37
CA PHE A 99 7.49 1.70 8.45
C PHE A 99 6.81 2.59 9.48
N ASN A 100 7.45 2.71 10.64
CA ASN A 100 7.02 3.60 11.70
C ASN A 100 7.32 5.04 11.23
N ALA A 101 6.31 5.77 10.74
CA ALA A 101 6.45 7.15 10.29
C ALA A 101 6.62 8.16 11.44
N ALA A 102 7.06 7.71 12.62
CA ALA A 102 7.29 8.56 13.80
C ALA A 102 8.70 9.19 13.85
N GLN A 103 9.50 9.09 12.79
CA GLN A 103 10.80 9.77 12.70
C GLN A 103 11.05 10.32 11.28
N ILE A 104 10.37 11.40 10.94
CA ILE A 104 10.95 12.42 10.05
C ILE A 104 10.77 13.77 10.74
N VAL A 105 11.82 14.11 11.51
CA VAL A 105 12.11 15.33 12.30
C VAL A 105 11.15 15.64 13.44
#